data_AF-A0A3S0ULK7-F1
#
_entry.id   AF-A0A3S0ULK7-F1
#
_cell.length_a   1.000
_cell.length_b   1.000
_cell.length_c   1.000
_cell.angle_alpha   90.00
_cell.angle_beta   90.00
_cell.angle_gamma   90.00
#
_symmetry.space_group_name_H-M   'P 1'
#
loop_
_entity.id
_entity.type
_entity.pdbx_description
1 polymer ?
#
loop_
_entity_poly.entity_id
_entity_poly.type
_entity_poly.pdbx_seq_one_letter_code
_entity_poly.pdbx_strand_id
1 'polypeptide(L)'
;MTLKIKLIWKQIYKLFFAIVGIAILTWAFVNGILNQNDIINHYHGDYTVYTLDFFTTFTCLSNLGILFWFLISGIRHHQENKNKIQSYPVALAAACYITITFIIYNCLLLPTHPLPGGALGWITTVIDHMTNPIAFVVYVLFFMENKQEIKLKQFFRTNFWKYVLVLLGYCAYAMIRGELRCLSGDHFTWPGSTPGVIENRWYPYFFLNVHGTFFGLPGYVWFIIAFIAILGILIGSMYLYNYCNNKIIKTKFYQTLQKISITKEPS
;
A
#
# COMPACT_ATOMS: atom_id res chain seq x y z
N MET A 1 3.45 -28.98 24.71
CA MET A 1 3.30 -29.09 23.24
C MET A 1 2.35 -28.03 22.64
N THR A 2 1.29 -27.63 23.34
CA THR A 2 0.26 -26.67 22.88
C THR A 2 0.72 -25.21 22.72
N LEU A 3 1.76 -24.74 23.44
CA LEU A 3 2.21 -23.34 23.36
C LEU A 3 3.05 -23.01 22.11
N LYS A 4 3.94 -23.93 21.69
CA LYS A 4 4.78 -23.74 20.48
C LYS A 4 3.90 -23.63 19.22
N ILE A 5 2.86 -24.46 19.13
CA ILE A 5 1.87 -24.42 18.03
C ILE A 5 1.13 -23.08 18.01
N LYS A 6 0.81 -22.48 19.18
CA LYS A 6 0.09 -21.20 19.31
C LYS A 6 0.86 -19.97 18.83
N LEU A 7 2.17 -20.04 18.61
CA LEU A 7 2.98 -18.92 18.10
C LEU A 7 3.47 -19.16 16.66
N ILE A 8 3.74 -20.42 16.30
CA ILE A 8 4.20 -20.80 14.95
C ILE A 8 3.23 -20.31 13.87
N TRP A 9 1.91 -20.37 14.11
CA TRP A 9 0.93 -19.94 13.11
C TRP A 9 1.09 -18.45 12.73
N LYS A 10 1.51 -17.56 13.65
CA LYS A 10 1.73 -16.14 13.33
C LYS A 10 2.96 -15.92 12.48
N GLN A 11 3.98 -16.73 12.70
CA GLN A 11 5.15 -16.76 11.83
C GLN A 11 4.75 -17.24 10.43
N ILE A 12 4.00 -18.34 10.36
CA ILE A 12 3.45 -18.88 9.10
C ILE A 12 2.58 -17.84 8.41
N TYR A 13 1.69 -17.15 9.12
CA TYR A 13 0.81 -16.11 8.59
C TYR A 13 1.62 -15.04 7.84
N LYS A 14 2.61 -14.45 8.51
CA LYS A 14 3.46 -13.42 7.92
C LYS A 14 4.24 -13.92 6.71
N LEU A 15 4.87 -15.09 6.83
CA LEU A 15 5.66 -15.66 5.73
C LEU A 15 4.78 -16.04 4.54
N PHE A 16 3.60 -16.60 4.79
CA PHE A 16 2.65 -16.96 3.74
C PHE A 16 2.24 -15.74 2.92
N PHE A 17 1.74 -14.69 3.58
CA PHE A 17 1.31 -13.47 2.86
C PHE A 17 2.49 -12.73 2.22
N ALA A 18 3.67 -12.73 2.86
CA ALA A 18 4.87 -12.17 2.22
C ALA A 18 5.26 -12.93 0.95
N ILE A 19 5.37 -14.26 1.00
CA ILE A 19 5.80 -15.08 -0.14
C ILE A 19 4.77 -15.02 -1.26
N VAL A 20 3.48 -15.20 -0.94
CA VAL A 20 2.41 -15.14 -1.93
C VAL A 20 2.34 -13.75 -2.57
N GLY A 21 2.38 -12.68 -1.76
CA GLY A 21 2.35 -11.32 -2.29
C GLY A 21 3.57 -10.97 -3.13
N ILE A 22 4.77 -11.38 -2.73
CA ILE A 22 5.99 -11.18 -3.53
C ILE A 22 5.88 -11.94 -4.86
N ALA A 23 5.40 -13.18 -4.84
CA ALA A 23 5.23 -13.98 -6.05
C ALA A 23 4.20 -13.35 -7.01
N ILE A 24 3.06 -12.87 -6.49
CA ILE A 24 2.03 -12.21 -7.29
C ILE A 24 2.52 -10.88 -7.86
N LEU A 25 3.18 -10.04 -7.06
CA LEU A 25 3.73 -8.77 -7.53
C LEU A 25 4.85 -8.98 -8.57
N THR A 26 5.68 -10.00 -8.37
CA THR A 26 6.70 -10.41 -9.37
C THR A 26 6.03 -10.89 -10.65
N TRP A 27 4.97 -11.69 -10.55
CA TRP A 27 4.19 -12.12 -11.71
C TRP A 27 3.56 -10.93 -12.42
N ALA A 28 2.96 -9.97 -11.70
CA ALA A 28 2.39 -8.76 -12.28
C ALA A 28 3.44 -7.97 -13.08
N PHE A 29 4.63 -7.80 -12.51
CA PHE A 29 5.75 -7.14 -13.18
C PHE A 29 6.19 -7.88 -14.45
N VAL A 30 6.44 -9.18 -14.36
CA VAL A 30 6.89 -10.02 -15.48
C VAL A 30 5.82 -10.07 -16.57
N ASN A 31 4.55 -10.24 -16.20
CA ASN A 31 3.45 -10.30 -17.16
C ASN A 31 3.30 -8.98 -17.94
N GLY A 32 3.52 -7.82 -17.32
CA GLY A 32 3.53 -6.55 -18.04
C GLY A 32 4.72 -6.40 -18.99
N ILE A 33 5.92 -6.92 -18.64
CA ILE A 33 7.06 -7.01 -19.58
C ILE A 33 6.71 -7.90 -20.78
N LEU A 34 6.04 -9.03 -20.53
CA LEU A 34 5.66 -9.98 -21.58
C LEU A 34 4.51 -9.46 -22.47
N ASN A 35 3.79 -8.42 -22.05
CA ASN A 35 2.74 -7.79 -22.84
C ASN A 35 3.36 -6.87 -23.91
N GLN A 36 3.86 -7.46 -24.99
CA GLN A 36 4.52 -6.73 -26.08
C GLN A 36 3.65 -5.63 -26.69
N ASN A 37 2.33 -5.85 -26.77
CA ASN A 37 1.41 -4.85 -27.30
C ASN A 37 1.41 -3.58 -26.44
N ASP A 38 1.36 -3.73 -25.12
CA ASP A 38 1.40 -2.60 -24.19
C ASP A 38 2.75 -1.89 -24.25
N ILE A 39 3.85 -2.66 -24.26
CA ILE A 39 5.20 -2.11 -24.34
C ILE A 39 5.44 -1.32 -25.64
N ILE A 40 4.99 -1.84 -26.79
CA ILE A 40 5.17 -1.17 -28.07
C ILE A 40 4.26 0.07 -28.16
N ASN A 41 2.97 -0.08 -27.85
CA ASN A 41 1.98 0.95 -28.14
C ASN A 41 1.92 2.05 -27.07
N HIS A 42 2.14 1.72 -25.80
CA HIS A 42 2.06 2.69 -24.70
C HIS A 42 3.42 3.06 -24.12
N TYR A 43 4.43 2.18 -24.27
CA TYR A 43 5.79 2.45 -23.83
C TYR A 43 6.78 2.78 -24.95
N HIS A 44 6.36 2.78 -26.21
CA HIS A 44 7.21 3.04 -27.38
C HIS A 44 8.45 2.11 -27.42
N GLY A 45 8.31 0.88 -26.92
CA GLY A 45 9.40 -0.08 -26.79
C GLY A 45 10.34 0.16 -25.60
N ASP A 46 10.07 1.16 -24.74
CA ASP A 46 10.93 1.51 -23.61
C ASP A 46 10.57 0.74 -22.33
N TYR A 47 11.28 -0.38 -22.12
CA TYR A 47 11.18 -1.19 -20.90
C TYR A 47 11.68 -0.47 -19.63
N THR A 48 12.55 0.54 -19.77
CA THR A 48 13.04 1.33 -18.62
C THR A 48 11.91 2.19 -18.08
N VAL A 49 11.17 2.86 -18.96
CA VAL A 49 10.00 3.66 -18.56
C VAL A 49 8.94 2.77 -17.92
N TYR A 50 8.68 1.58 -18.49
CA TYR A 50 7.77 0.60 -17.87
C TYR A 50 8.19 0.22 -16.46
N THR A 51 9.47 -0.14 -16.29
CA THR A 51 10.01 -0.54 -14.99
C THR A 51 9.88 0.58 -13.97
N LEU A 52 10.20 1.81 -14.38
CA LEU A 52 10.02 2.98 -13.52
C LEU A 52 8.55 3.20 -13.17
N ASP A 53 7.63 3.17 -14.14
CA ASP A 53 6.19 3.30 -13.90
C ASP A 53 5.68 2.26 -12.91
N PHE A 54 6.08 1.00 -13.07
CA PHE A 54 5.67 -0.08 -12.17
C PHE A 54 6.11 0.15 -10.72
N PHE A 55 7.40 0.43 -10.49
CA PHE A 55 7.98 0.48 -9.14
C PHE A 55 7.77 1.80 -8.40
N THR A 56 7.31 2.85 -9.09
CA THR A 56 7.20 4.20 -8.51
C THR A 56 5.77 4.63 -8.21
N THR A 57 4.78 3.74 -8.40
CA THR A 57 3.43 3.99 -7.90
C THR A 57 3.39 3.86 -6.38
N PHE A 58 2.58 4.69 -5.71
CA PHE A 58 2.36 4.57 -4.26
C PHE A 58 1.79 3.20 -3.90
N THR A 59 0.94 2.67 -4.78
CA THR A 59 0.37 1.33 -4.71
C THR A 59 1.45 0.26 -4.62
N CYS A 60 2.41 0.24 -5.55
CA CYS A 60 3.52 -0.72 -5.53
C CYS A 60 4.41 -0.52 -4.30
N LEU A 61 4.79 0.73 -3.98
CA LEU A 61 5.64 1.03 -2.82
C LEU A 61 5.00 0.61 -1.49
N SER A 62 3.71 0.86 -1.31
CA SER A 62 2.97 0.47 -0.10
C SER A 62 2.82 -1.06 0.00
N ASN A 63 2.56 -1.75 -1.12
CA ASN A 63 2.55 -3.21 -1.18
C ASN A 63 3.92 -3.79 -0.83
N LEU A 64 4.99 -3.33 -1.48
CA LEU A 64 6.36 -3.74 -1.13
C LEU A 64 6.67 -3.47 0.35
N GLY A 65 6.26 -2.31 0.87
CA GLY A 65 6.42 -1.96 2.29
C GLY A 65 5.80 -2.99 3.23
N ILE A 66 4.54 -3.40 3.01
CA ILE A 66 3.89 -4.40 3.87
C ILE A 66 4.49 -5.80 3.67
N LEU A 67 4.85 -6.17 2.45
CA LEU A 67 5.42 -7.49 2.14
C LEU A 67 6.81 -7.64 2.75
N PHE A 68 7.67 -6.63 2.65
CA PHE A 68 8.96 -6.61 3.32
C PHE A 68 8.82 -6.60 4.84
N TRP A 69 7.86 -5.84 5.37
CA TRP A 69 7.60 -5.85 6.82
C TRP A 69 7.16 -7.24 7.29
N PHE A 70 6.25 -7.91 6.56
CA PHE A 70 5.86 -9.28 6.85
C PHE A 70 7.01 -10.27 6.70
N LEU A 71 7.85 -10.14 5.68
CA LEU A 71 9.00 -11.02 5.48
C LEU A 71 10.00 -10.88 6.63
N ILE A 72 10.41 -9.66 6.96
CA ILE A 72 11.33 -9.37 8.07
C ILE A 72 10.72 -9.84 9.39
N SER A 73 9.45 -9.53 9.65
CA SER A 73 8.77 -9.96 10.87
C SER A 73 8.50 -11.46 10.91
N GLY A 74 8.37 -12.14 9.78
CA GLY A 74 8.27 -13.59 9.70
C GLY A 74 9.59 -14.27 10.05
N ILE A 75 10.70 -13.78 9.49
CA ILE A 75 12.06 -14.29 9.77
C ILE A 75 12.46 -13.97 11.22
N ARG A 76 12.26 -12.73 11.65
CA ARG A 76 12.62 -12.21 12.98
C ARG A 76 11.38 -12.06 13.87
N HIS A 77 10.61 -13.13 13.99
CA HIS A 77 9.33 -13.14 14.73
C HIS A 77 9.44 -12.64 16.18
N HIS A 78 10.53 -12.97 16.87
CA HIS A 78 10.72 -12.62 18.29
C HIS A 78 11.11 -11.16 18.55
N GLN A 79 11.33 -10.36 17.49
CA GLN A 79 11.76 -8.97 17.57
C GLN A 79 10.62 -7.96 17.38
N GLU A 80 9.37 -8.43 17.26
CA GLU A 80 8.20 -7.54 17.12
C GLU A 80 8.06 -6.59 18.30
N ASN A 81 7.92 -5.31 17.96
CA ASN A 81 7.91 -4.17 18.87
C ASN A 81 9.15 -4.03 19.77
N LYS A 82 10.26 -4.71 19.46
CA LYS A 82 11.55 -4.59 20.17
C LYS A 82 12.60 -3.79 19.42
N ASN A 83 12.40 -3.54 18.13
CA ASN A 83 13.27 -2.69 17.31
C ASN A 83 12.46 -1.66 16.53
N LYS A 84 13.15 -0.68 15.94
CA LYS A 84 12.51 0.45 15.22
C LYS A 84 11.68 0.00 14.02
N ILE A 85 12.18 -0.94 13.22
CA ILE A 85 11.54 -1.39 11.96
C ILE A 85 10.26 -2.18 12.24
N GLN A 86 10.30 -3.05 13.24
CA GLN A 86 9.17 -3.89 13.65
C GLN A 86 8.36 -3.25 14.78
N SER A 87 8.51 -1.95 14.99
CA SER A 87 7.77 -1.20 16.01
C SER A 87 6.33 -0.98 15.60
N TYR A 88 5.45 -0.85 16.58
CA TYR A 88 4.04 -0.58 16.33
C TYR A 88 3.80 0.71 15.53
N PRO A 89 4.48 1.85 15.78
CA PRO A 89 4.33 3.03 14.92
C PRO A 89 4.65 2.75 13.45
N VAL A 90 5.72 2.01 13.16
CA VAL A 90 6.05 1.66 11.76
C VAL A 90 5.00 0.74 11.15
N ALA A 91 4.57 -0.29 11.88
CA ALA A 91 3.51 -1.19 11.45
C ALA A 91 2.18 -0.45 11.22
N LEU A 92 1.86 0.51 12.09
CA LEU A 92 0.69 1.38 11.98
C LEU A 92 0.78 2.29 10.75
N ALA A 93 1.96 2.84 10.44
CA ALA A 93 2.16 3.65 9.23
C ALA A 93 1.91 2.82 7.98
N ALA A 94 2.53 1.64 7.89
CA ALA A 94 2.31 0.71 6.80
C ALA A 94 0.82 0.31 6.70
N ALA A 95 0.15 0.07 7.82
CA ALA A 95 -1.28 -0.26 7.86
C ALA A 95 -2.15 0.89 7.35
N CYS A 96 -1.84 2.15 7.71
CA CYS A 96 -2.58 3.31 7.21
C CYS A 96 -2.37 3.50 5.71
N TYR A 97 -1.13 3.43 5.22
CA TYR A 97 -0.83 3.60 3.80
C TYR A 97 -1.44 2.50 2.93
N ILE A 98 -1.35 1.24 3.37
CA ILE A 98 -1.97 0.15 2.61
C ILE A 98 -3.50 0.23 2.65
N THR A 99 -4.09 0.83 3.69
CA THR A 99 -5.54 1.12 3.74
C THR A 99 -5.92 2.19 2.73
N ILE A 100 -5.11 3.26 2.60
CA ILE A 100 -5.31 4.27 1.55
C ILE A 100 -5.24 3.60 0.18
N THR A 101 -4.22 2.79 -0.08
CA THR A 101 -4.08 2.03 -1.33
C THR A 101 -5.29 1.14 -1.59
N PHE A 102 -5.73 0.37 -0.59
CA PHE A 102 -6.92 -0.49 -0.68
C PHE A 102 -8.17 0.30 -1.08
N ILE A 103 -8.46 1.41 -0.38
CA ILE A 103 -9.67 2.21 -0.63
C ILE A 103 -9.58 2.92 -1.99
N ILE A 104 -8.47 3.60 -2.27
CA ILE A 104 -8.30 4.35 -3.53
C ILE A 104 -8.33 3.41 -4.72
N TYR A 105 -7.68 2.25 -4.63
CA TYR A 105 -7.72 1.27 -5.71
C TYR A 105 -9.16 0.79 -5.96
N ASN A 106 -9.83 0.25 -4.94
CA ASN A 106 -11.13 -0.40 -5.14
C ASN A 106 -12.27 0.59 -5.42
N CYS A 107 -12.23 1.78 -4.81
CA CYS A 107 -13.33 2.76 -4.90
C CYS A 107 -13.11 3.82 -5.97
N LEU A 108 -11.86 4.08 -6.40
CA LEU A 108 -11.55 5.16 -7.34
C LEU A 108 -10.87 4.65 -8.61
N LEU A 109 -9.84 3.79 -8.53
CA LEU A 109 -9.10 3.36 -9.72
C LEU A 109 -9.79 2.23 -10.48
N LEU A 110 -10.26 1.19 -9.78
CA LEU A 110 -10.90 0.04 -10.42
C LEU A 110 -12.14 0.42 -11.25
N PRO A 111 -13.03 1.34 -10.81
CA PRO A 111 -14.15 1.78 -11.62
C PRO A 111 -13.77 2.62 -12.84
N THR A 112 -12.56 3.20 -12.87
CA THR A 112 -12.11 4.11 -13.94
C THR A 112 -11.24 3.42 -14.99
N HIS A 113 -10.89 2.16 -14.77
CA HIS A 113 -10.08 1.37 -15.70
C HIS A 113 -10.87 0.15 -16.21
N PRO A 114 -10.49 -0.40 -17.37
CA PRO A 114 -11.02 -1.69 -17.80
C PRO A 114 -10.84 -2.75 -16.72
N LEU A 115 -11.87 -3.57 -16.51
CA LEU A 115 -11.80 -4.67 -15.55
C LEU A 115 -10.67 -5.64 -15.91
N PRO A 116 -10.03 -6.28 -14.92
CA PRO A 116 -8.99 -7.26 -15.18
C PRO A 116 -9.47 -8.36 -16.14
N GLY A 117 -8.67 -8.63 -17.17
CA GLY A 117 -8.94 -9.70 -18.13
C GLY A 117 -8.61 -11.07 -17.57
N GLY A 118 -9.55 -12.02 -17.69
CA GLY A 118 -9.34 -13.44 -17.34
C GLY A 118 -9.12 -13.71 -15.85
N ALA A 119 -9.04 -14.99 -15.49
CA ALA A 119 -8.93 -15.41 -14.09
C ALA A 119 -7.63 -14.93 -13.42
N LEU A 120 -6.49 -14.99 -14.12
CA LEU A 120 -5.19 -14.59 -13.57
C LEU A 120 -5.13 -13.09 -13.26
N GLY A 121 -5.68 -12.23 -14.13
CA GLY A 121 -5.74 -10.79 -13.88
C GLY A 121 -6.57 -10.46 -12.63
N TRP A 122 -7.69 -11.16 -12.43
CA TRP A 122 -8.50 -11.04 -11.21
C TRP A 122 -7.76 -11.54 -9.96
N ILE A 123 -7.08 -12.68 -10.05
CA ILE A 123 -6.30 -13.22 -8.91
C ILE A 123 -5.23 -12.22 -8.49
N THR A 124 -4.45 -11.68 -9.43
CA THR A 124 -3.42 -10.67 -9.14
C THR A 124 -4.04 -9.44 -8.48
N THR A 125 -5.12 -8.91 -9.08
CA THR A 125 -5.83 -7.72 -8.58
C THR A 125 -6.35 -7.92 -7.17
N VAL A 126 -7.04 -9.02 -6.91
CA VAL A 126 -7.62 -9.32 -5.59
C VAL A 126 -6.53 -9.54 -4.55
N ILE A 127 -5.44 -10.24 -4.88
CA ILE A 127 -4.36 -10.47 -3.92
C ILE A 127 -3.64 -9.17 -3.57
N ASP A 128 -3.23 -8.39 -4.58
CA ASP A 128 -2.41 -7.18 -4.40
C ASP A 128 -3.18 -5.99 -3.85
N HIS A 129 -4.48 -5.89 -4.15
CA HIS A 129 -5.28 -4.71 -3.80
C HIS A 129 -6.40 -5.00 -2.81
N MET A 130 -6.57 -6.24 -2.33
CA MET A 130 -7.55 -6.57 -1.29
C MET A 130 -6.97 -7.51 -0.22
N THR A 131 -6.57 -8.72 -0.60
CA THR A 131 -6.21 -9.77 0.36
C THR A 131 -4.98 -9.40 1.19
N ASN A 132 -3.87 -9.01 0.56
CA ASN A 132 -2.65 -8.63 1.28
C ASN A 132 -2.83 -7.37 2.15
N PRO A 133 -3.45 -6.28 1.66
CA PRO A 133 -3.83 -5.14 2.48
C PRO A 133 -4.63 -5.51 3.73
N ILE A 134 -5.71 -6.28 3.57
CA ILE A 134 -6.58 -6.70 4.66
C ILE A 134 -5.81 -7.60 5.64
N ALA A 135 -5.06 -8.57 5.13
CA ALA A 135 -4.24 -9.45 5.96
C ALA A 135 -3.24 -8.66 6.82
N PHE A 136 -2.59 -7.65 6.23
CA PHE A 136 -1.66 -6.79 6.96
C PHE A 136 -2.35 -6.01 8.09
N VAL A 137 -3.45 -5.32 7.78
CA VAL A 137 -4.21 -4.54 8.78
C VAL A 137 -4.71 -5.45 9.90
N VAL A 138 -5.30 -6.60 9.56
CA VAL A 138 -5.79 -7.59 10.54
C VAL A 138 -4.64 -8.05 11.44
N TYR A 139 -3.48 -8.38 10.87
CA TYR A 139 -2.32 -8.79 11.66
C TYR A 139 -1.88 -7.72 12.66
N VAL A 140 -1.67 -6.48 12.19
CA VAL A 140 -1.18 -5.38 13.03
C VAL A 140 -2.16 -5.11 14.18
N LEU A 141 -3.46 -5.05 13.89
CA LEU A 141 -4.48 -4.77 14.90
C LEU A 141 -4.63 -5.92 15.91
N PHE A 142 -4.82 -7.14 15.42
CA PHE A 142 -5.27 -8.24 16.28
C PHE A 142 -4.14 -9.15 16.78
N PHE A 143 -3.05 -9.31 16.02
CA PHE A 143 -2.09 -10.41 16.24
C PHE A 143 -0.66 -9.98 16.55
N MET A 144 -0.27 -8.75 16.18
CA MET A 144 1.04 -8.19 16.52
C MET A 144 1.23 -8.17 18.04
N GLU A 145 2.38 -8.65 18.51
CA GLU A 145 2.70 -8.75 19.94
C GLU A 145 3.25 -7.46 20.52
N ASN A 146 3.35 -7.42 21.85
CA ASN A 146 4.07 -6.40 22.62
C ASN A 146 3.59 -4.97 22.42
N LYS A 147 2.43 -4.77 21.80
CA LYS A 147 1.76 -3.47 21.69
C LYS A 147 1.42 -2.91 23.07
N GLN A 148 1.51 -1.60 23.18
CA GLN A 148 1.22 -0.84 24.40
C GLN A 148 0.01 0.07 24.19
N GLU A 149 -0.54 0.59 25.28
CA GLU A 149 -1.61 1.58 25.22
C GLU A 149 -1.09 2.91 24.65
N ILE A 150 -1.88 3.51 23.76
CA ILE A 150 -1.52 4.72 23.05
C ILE A 150 -2.40 5.87 23.52
N LYS A 151 -1.76 6.91 24.05
CA LYS A 151 -2.42 8.17 24.37
C LYS A 151 -2.71 8.93 23.06
N LEU A 152 -3.91 8.76 22.51
CA LEU A 152 -4.32 9.29 21.20
C LEU A 152 -3.93 10.77 20.99
N LYS A 153 -4.28 11.66 21.92
CA LYS A 153 -3.96 13.10 21.82
C LYS A 153 -2.46 13.35 21.68
N GLN A 154 -1.65 12.67 22.49
CA GLN A 154 -0.19 12.80 22.46
C GLN A 154 0.39 12.20 21.17
N PHE A 155 -0.12 11.05 20.74
CA PHE A 155 0.30 10.37 19.52
C PHE A 155 0.08 11.26 18.29
N PHE A 156 -1.11 11.83 18.14
CA PHE A 156 -1.41 12.72 17.02
C PHE A 156 -0.52 13.96 17.04
N ARG A 157 -0.32 14.60 18.20
CA ARG A 157 0.55 15.78 18.29
C ARG A 157 2.01 15.51 17.89
N THR A 158 2.51 14.30 18.16
CA THR A 158 3.95 13.98 18.00
C THR A 158 4.29 13.21 16.72
N ASN A 159 3.38 12.38 16.22
CA ASN A 159 3.66 11.46 15.12
C ASN A 159 2.84 11.72 13.85
N PHE A 160 1.66 12.37 13.94
CA PHE A 160 0.80 12.57 12.78
C PHE A 160 1.52 13.24 11.60
N TRP A 161 2.28 14.30 11.87
CA TRP A 161 3.02 15.04 10.84
C TRP A 161 4.02 14.16 10.08
N LYS A 162 4.61 13.14 10.73
CA LYS A 162 5.56 12.22 10.07
C LYS A 162 4.86 11.39 8.99
N TYR A 163 3.59 11.04 9.21
CA TYR A 163 2.82 10.22 8.29
C TYR A 163 2.37 11.06 7.11
N VAL A 164 1.91 12.28 7.40
CA VAL A 164 1.57 13.27 6.38
C VAL A 164 2.79 13.60 5.52
N LEU A 165 3.97 13.74 6.11
CA LEU A 165 5.20 14.05 5.36
C LEU A 165 5.55 13.00 4.31
N VAL A 166 5.33 11.71 4.58
CA VAL A 166 5.54 10.64 3.58
C VAL A 166 4.57 10.78 2.41
N LEU A 167 3.29 11.05 2.69
CA LEU A 167 2.30 11.26 1.63
C LEU A 167 2.61 12.51 0.79
N LEU A 168 2.98 13.62 1.46
CA LEU A 168 3.37 14.85 0.78
C LEU A 168 4.66 14.65 -0.03
N GLY A 169 5.62 13.90 0.50
CA GLY A 169 6.86 13.57 -0.19
C GLY A 169 6.60 12.76 -1.46
N TYR A 170 5.74 11.74 -1.39
CA TYR A 170 5.32 10.99 -2.57
C TYR A 170 4.54 11.88 -3.56
N CYS A 171 3.60 12.68 -3.07
CA CYS A 171 2.82 13.60 -3.90
C CYS A 171 3.73 14.56 -4.67
N ALA A 172 4.67 15.21 -3.97
CA ALA A 172 5.64 16.09 -4.60
C ALA A 172 6.48 15.37 -5.65
N TYR A 173 6.98 14.17 -5.33
CA TYR A 173 7.70 13.33 -6.29
C TYR A 173 6.86 13.02 -7.55
N ALA A 174 5.61 12.58 -7.38
CA ALA A 174 4.74 12.22 -8.48
C ALA A 174 4.36 13.43 -9.35
N MET A 175 4.13 14.59 -8.72
CA MET A 175 3.84 15.85 -9.42
C MET A 175 5.05 16.34 -10.22
N ILE A 176 6.23 16.42 -9.60
CA ILE A 176 7.47 16.83 -10.29
C ILE A 176 7.75 15.93 -11.48
N ARG A 177 7.64 14.61 -11.29
CA ARG A 177 7.80 13.63 -12.37
C ARG A 177 6.80 13.87 -13.50
N GLY A 178 5.53 14.12 -13.18
CA GLY A 178 4.50 14.34 -14.18
C GLY A 178 4.69 15.61 -14.99
N GLU A 179 5.08 16.71 -14.34
CA GLU A 179 5.40 17.96 -15.03
C GLU A 179 6.61 17.81 -15.96
N LEU A 180 7.68 17.14 -15.51
CA LEU A 180 8.85 16.86 -16.36
C LEU A 180 8.47 16.03 -17.60
N ARG A 181 7.54 15.08 -17.45
CA ARG A 181 7.04 14.27 -18.57
C ARG A 181 6.16 15.06 -19.52
N CYS A 182 5.31 15.95 -19.00
CA CYS A 182 4.51 16.86 -19.80
C CYS A 182 5.39 17.77 -20.67
N LEU A 183 6.50 18.25 -20.11
CA LEU A 183 7.49 19.07 -20.84
C LEU A 183 8.31 18.27 -21.86
N SER A 184 8.30 16.94 -21.78
CA SER A 184 9.04 16.06 -22.70
C SER A 184 8.30 15.78 -24.01
N GLY A 185 7.16 16.42 -24.25
CA GLY A 185 6.36 16.25 -25.47
C GLY A 185 5.71 14.88 -25.59
N ASP A 186 5.68 14.34 -26.81
CA ASP A 186 4.83 13.21 -27.16
C ASP A 186 5.36 11.83 -26.71
N HIS A 187 6.55 11.76 -26.11
CA HIS A 187 7.16 10.50 -25.66
C HIS A 187 6.30 9.73 -24.64
N PHE A 188 5.44 10.44 -23.90
CA PHE A 188 4.56 9.88 -22.88
C PHE A 188 3.08 9.94 -23.28
N THR A 189 2.80 10.06 -24.57
CA THR A 189 1.43 10.17 -25.10
C THR A 189 1.19 9.18 -26.23
N TRP A 190 -0.04 8.73 -26.41
CA TRP A 190 -0.44 7.84 -27.49
C TRP A 190 -1.84 8.19 -28.01
N PRO A 191 -2.20 7.79 -29.24
CA PRO A 191 -3.56 7.93 -29.75
C PRO A 191 -4.54 7.14 -28.87
N GLY A 192 -5.53 7.83 -28.31
CA GLY A 192 -6.54 7.20 -27.46
C GLY A 192 -7.56 6.39 -28.26
N SER A 193 -8.47 5.74 -27.53
CA SER A 193 -9.54 4.93 -28.12
C SER A 193 -10.56 5.75 -28.95
N THR A 194 -10.59 7.06 -28.74
CA THR A 194 -11.47 8.01 -29.45
C THR A 194 -10.65 8.81 -30.47
N PRO A 195 -11.07 8.92 -31.74
CA PRO A 195 -10.36 9.70 -32.75
C PRO A 195 -10.12 11.15 -32.30
N GLY A 196 -8.87 11.60 -32.38
CA GLY A 196 -8.48 12.96 -31.99
C GLY A 196 -8.25 13.17 -30.49
N VAL A 197 -8.45 12.15 -29.65
CA VAL A 197 -8.09 12.20 -28.23
C VAL A 197 -6.70 11.62 -28.03
N ILE A 198 -5.82 12.39 -27.38
CA ILE A 198 -4.48 11.93 -27.00
C ILE A 198 -4.52 11.50 -25.53
N GLU A 199 -4.16 10.26 -25.28
CA GLU A 199 -3.98 9.73 -23.92
C GLU A 199 -2.52 9.94 -23.47
N ASN A 200 -2.28 9.99 -22.16
CA ASN A 200 -0.95 10.25 -21.60
C ASN A 200 -0.69 9.46 -20.32
N ARG A 201 0.59 9.26 -20.01
CA ARG A 201 1.12 8.63 -18.79
C ARG A 201 2.05 9.57 -18.00
N TRP A 202 1.80 10.87 -18.09
CA TRP A 202 2.61 11.85 -17.37
C TRP A 202 2.56 11.57 -15.87
N TYR A 203 1.36 11.33 -15.34
CA TYR A 203 1.10 11.11 -13.93
C TYR A 203 0.74 9.65 -13.65
N PRO A 204 1.14 9.10 -12.48
CA PRO A 204 0.81 7.72 -12.13
C PRO A 204 -0.67 7.49 -11.81
N TYR A 205 -1.43 8.56 -11.56
CA TYR A 205 -2.85 8.51 -11.26
C TYR A 205 -3.58 9.66 -11.97
N PHE A 206 -4.80 9.41 -12.45
CA PHE A 206 -5.58 10.42 -13.16
C PHE A 206 -5.84 11.67 -12.31
N PHE A 207 -6.08 11.50 -11.00
CA PHE A 207 -6.35 12.60 -10.08
C PHE A 207 -5.10 13.43 -9.75
N LEU A 208 -3.90 13.01 -10.17
CA LEU A 208 -2.70 13.83 -10.11
C LEU A 208 -2.46 14.62 -11.40
N ASN A 209 -3.12 14.24 -12.50
CA ASN A 209 -2.97 14.93 -13.77
C ASN A 209 -3.77 16.25 -13.77
N VAL A 210 -3.09 17.34 -13.42
CA VAL A 210 -3.69 18.69 -13.35
C VAL A 210 -4.02 19.30 -14.71
N HIS A 211 -3.43 18.77 -15.79
CA HIS A 211 -3.62 19.24 -17.17
C HIS A 211 -4.80 18.58 -17.88
N GLY A 212 -5.28 17.45 -17.36
CA GLY A 212 -6.39 16.68 -17.95
C GLY A 212 -7.77 17.18 -17.54
N THR A 213 -8.79 16.61 -18.18
CA THR A 213 -10.20 16.69 -17.73
C THR A 213 -10.71 15.28 -17.55
N PHE A 214 -11.33 14.99 -16.41
CA PHE A 214 -11.85 13.66 -16.07
C PHE A 214 -13.27 13.80 -15.54
N PHE A 215 -14.21 13.00 -16.07
CA PHE A 215 -15.64 13.09 -15.72
C PHE A 215 -16.22 14.53 -15.78
N GLY A 216 -15.79 15.32 -16.77
CA GLY A 216 -16.25 16.70 -16.95
C GLY A 216 -15.68 17.72 -15.95
N LEU A 217 -14.80 17.30 -15.04
CA LEU A 217 -14.12 18.19 -14.10
C LEU A 217 -12.64 18.39 -14.49
N PRO A 218 -12.11 19.61 -14.36
CA PRO A 218 -10.68 19.87 -14.56
C PRO A 218 -9.80 19.08 -13.58
N GLY A 219 -8.61 18.69 -14.03
CA GLY A 219 -7.68 17.86 -13.28
C GLY A 219 -7.28 18.44 -11.92
N TYR A 220 -7.09 19.76 -11.83
CA TYR A 220 -6.79 20.43 -10.56
C TYR A 220 -7.92 20.30 -9.52
N VAL A 221 -9.18 20.16 -9.96
CA VAL A 221 -10.32 19.90 -9.06
C VAL A 221 -10.22 18.49 -8.50
N TRP A 222 -9.95 17.51 -9.37
CA TRP A 222 -9.74 16.12 -8.95
C TRP A 222 -8.55 15.97 -8.00
N PHE A 223 -7.48 16.72 -8.22
CA PHE A 223 -6.34 16.77 -7.30
C PHE A 223 -6.75 17.19 -5.90
N ILE A 224 -7.53 18.27 -5.76
CA ILE A 224 -8.02 18.75 -4.46
C ILE A 224 -8.94 17.71 -3.80
N ILE A 225 -9.87 17.12 -4.55
CA ILE A 225 -10.78 16.10 -4.05
C ILE A 225 -10.00 14.89 -3.53
N ALA A 226 -9.07 14.36 -4.34
CA ALA A 226 -8.25 13.21 -3.96
C ALA A 226 -7.35 13.52 -2.76
N PHE A 227 -6.76 14.71 -2.70
CA PHE A 227 -5.95 15.13 -1.56
C PHE A 227 -6.73 15.12 -0.25
N ILE A 228 -7.94 15.72 -0.24
CA ILE A 228 -8.82 15.75 0.93
C ILE A 228 -9.27 14.33 1.30
N ALA A 229 -9.66 13.51 0.31
CA ALA A 229 -10.08 12.13 0.54
C ALA A 229 -8.97 11.27 1.15
N ILE A 230 -7.75 11.33 0.59
CA ILE A 230 -6.58 10.60 1.10
C ILE A 230 -6.23 11.03 2.52
N LEU A 231 -6.24 12.34 2.79
CA LEU A 231 -5.99 12.86 4.14
C LEU A 231 -7.07 12.42 5.14
N GLY A 232 -8.33 12.43 4.73
CA GLY A 232 -9.45 11.92 5.50
C GLY A 232 -9.30 10.43 5.85
N ILE A 233 -8.93 9.60 4.87
CA ILE A 233 -8.64 8.17 5.07
C ILE A 233 -7.46 7.99 6.03
N LEU A 234 -6.38 8.76 5.89
CA LEU A 234 -5.23 8.70 6.78
C LEU A 234 -5.65 8.99 8.24
N ILE A 235 -6.34 10.11 8.47
CA ILE A 235 -6.77 10.52 9.81
C ILE A 235 -7.74 9.49 10.40
N GLY A 236 -8.73 9.07 9.61
CA GLY A 236 -9.75 8.10 10.01
C GLY A 236 -9.15 6.74 10.38
N SER A 237 -8.33 6.17 9.48
CA SER A 237 -7.64 4.90 9.73
C SER A 237 -6.69 4.98 10.92
N MET A 238 -5.89 6.04 11.04
CA MET A 238 -4.97 6.22 12.15
C MET A 238 -5.70 6.31 13.50
N TYR A 239 -6.82 7.04 13.57
CA TYR A 239 -7.62 7.13 14.79
C TYR A 239 -8.26 5.79 15.13
N LEU A 240 -8.92 5.18 14.14
CA LEU A 240 -9.59 3.88 14.28
C LEU A 240 -8.62 2.79 14.73
N TYR A 241 -7.44 2.70 14.12
CA TYR A 241 -6.47 1.65 14.40
C TYR A 241 -5.84 1.79 15.78
N ASN A 242 -5.53 3.01 16.22
CA ASN A 242 -5.06 3.24 17.59
C ASN A 242 -6.18 2.99 18.62
N TYR A 243 -7.43 3.35 18.31
CA TYR A 243 -8.57 3.03 19.16
C TYR A 243 -8.77 1.52 19.31
N CYS A 244 -8.76 0.79 18.18
CA CYS A 244 -8.82 -0.67 18.15
C CYS A 244 -7.67 -1.30 18.94
N ASN A 245 -6.44 -0.81 18.77
CA ASN A 245 -5.29 -1.25 19.57
C ASN A 245 -5.57 -1.14 21.07
N ASN A 246 -5.99 0.04 21.53
CA ASN A 246 -6.25 0.29 22.95
C ASN A 246 -7.38 -0.59 23.52
N LYS A 247 -8.34 -1.00 22.69
CA LYS A 247 -9.38 -1.97 23.07
C LYS A 247 -8.83 -3.41 23.10
N ILE A 248 -8.11 -3.82 22.05
CA ILE A 248 -7.60 -5.19 21.90
C ILE A 248 -6.62 -5.55 23.01
N ILE A 249 -5.71 -4.65 23.38
CA ILE A 249 -4.70 -4.93 24.43
C ILE A 249 -5.33 -5.23 25.81
N LYS A 250 -6.57 -4.77 26.05
CA LYS A 250 -7.32 -5.00 27.29
C LYS A 250 -8.08 -6.33 27.29
N THR A 251 -8.16 -7.02 26.15
CA THR A 251 -8.88 -8.28 26.04
C THR A 251 -8.12 -9.44 26.67
N LYS A 252 -8.84 -10.42 27.24
CA LYS A 252 -8.24 -11.66 27.78
C LYS A 252 -7.44 -12.42 26.71
N PHE A 253 -7.91 -12.39 25.46
CA PHE A 253 -7.21 -12.98 24.31
C PHE A 253 -5.79 -12.41 24.19
N TYR A 254 -5.67 -11.08 24.13
CA TYR A 254 -4.38 -10.42 23.95
C TYR A 254 -3.46 -10.59 25.16
N GLN A 255 -3.99 -10.46 26.38
CA GLN A 255 -3.21 -10.70 27.60
C GLN A 255 -2.65 -12.12 27.66
N THR A 256 -3.44 -13.11 27.20
CA THR A 256 -2.97 -14.50 27.08
C THR A 256 -1.88 -14.64 26.03
N LEU A 257 -2.04 -13.98 24.87
CA LEU A 257 -1.04 -13.94 23.82
C LEU A 257 0.30 -13.35 24.31
N GLN A 258 0.24 -12.26 25.07
CA GLN A 258 1.42 -11.58 25.60
C GLN A 258 2.15 -12.42 26.64
N LYS A 259 1.42 -13.08 27.56
CA LYS A 259 2.02 -14.00 28.55
C LYS A 259 2.80 -15.13 27.88
N ILE A 260 2.25 -15.71 26.81
CA ILE A 260 2.88 -16.77 26.02
C ILE A 260 4.19 -16.29 25.38
N SER A 261 4.22 -15.06 24.86
CA SER A 261 5.42 -14.47 24.25
C SER A 261 6.55 -14.26 25.26
N ILE A 262 6.24 -13.73 26.44
CA ILE A 262 7.22 -13.42 27.51
C ILE A 262 7.88 -14.69 28.07
N THR A 263 7.12 -15.78 28.27
CA THR A 263 7.66 -17.04 28.81
C THR A 263 8.70 -17.74 27.92
N LYS A 264 8.97 -17.24 26.71
CA LYS A 264 9.93 -17.80 25.75
C LYS A 264 11.24 -17.02 25.66
N GLU A 265 11.41 -15.89 26.36
CA GLU A 265 12.72 -15.25 26.46
C GLU A 265 13.63 -16.10 27.36
N PRO A 266 14.72 -16.69 26.83
CA PRO A 266 15.74 -17.24 27.69
C PRO A 266 16.45 -16.08 28.38
N SER A 267 16.53 -16.16 29.71
CA SER A 267 17.49 -15.40 30.52
C SER A 267 18.91 -15.58 29.99
#